data_AF-A0A937Q5C6-F1
#
_entry.id   AF-A0A937Q5C6-F1
#
_cell.length_a   1.000
_cell.length_b   1.000
_cell.length_c   1.000
_cell.angle_alpha   90.00
_cell.angle_beta   90.00
_cell.angle_gamma   90.00
#
_symmetry.space_group_name_H-M   'P 1'
#
loop_
_entity.id
_entity.type
_entity.pdbx_description
1 polymer ?
#
loop_
_entity_poly.entity_id
_entity_poly.type
_entity_poly.pdbx_seq_one_letter_code
_entity_poly.pdbx_strand_id
1 'polypeptide(L)'
;MKKYELDGDDKAHIAGIFHEEVVPKLMVMDARIGNINCEFAGEKYKHWVLEFRSARSGFKIIDFEYDEDSRSFELPQRQLIRDNAKDA
;
A
#
# COMPACT_ATOMS: atom_id res chain seq x y z
N MET A 1 -24.62 0.05 12.89
CA MET A 1 -23.37 -0.33 12.19
C MET A 1 -22.22 -0.16 13.17
N LYS A 2 -21.51 -1.23 13.54
CA LYS A 2 -20.30 -1.09 14.37
C LYS A 2 -19.24 -0.41 13.51
N LYS A 3 -18.75 0.75 13.95
CA LYS A 3 -17.47 1.30 13.46
C LYS A 3 -16.42 0.25 13.83
N TYR A 4 -15.98 -0.55 12.85
CA TYR A 4 -14.93 -1.55 13.06
C TYR A 4 -13.61 -0.80 13.13
N GLU A 5 -13.26 -0.30 14.31
CA GLU A 5 -11.93 0.25 14.55
C GLU A 5 -10.87 -0.84 14.32
N LEU A 6 -9.77 -0.49 13.64
CA LEU A 6 -8.65 -1.40 13.49
C LEU A 6 -8.00 -1.66 14.85
N ASP A 7 -8.00 -2.91 15.28
CA ASP A 7 -7.24 -3.34 16.45
C ASP A 7 -5.74 -3.48 16.12
N GLY A 8 -4.95 -3.89 17.12
CA GLY A 8 -3.50 -4.03 16.96
C GLY A 8 -3.12 -5.12 15.95
N ASP A 9 -3.89 -6.20 15.87
CA ASP A 9 -3.61 -7.33 15.00
C ASP A 9 -3.94 -6.99 13.55
N ASP A 10 -5.06 -6.29 13.32
CA ASP A 10 -5.42 -5.74 12.03
C ASP A 10 -4.36 -4.75 11.51
N LYS A 11 -3.89 -3.85 12.36
CA LYS A 11 -2.82 -2.90 12.00
C LYS A 11 -1.51 -3.62 11.68
N ALA A 12 -1.14 -4.64 12.44
CA ALA A 12 0.05 -5.44 12.18
C ALA A 12 -0.05 -6.20 10.86
N HIS A 13 -1.21 -6.78 10.57
CA HIS A 13 -1.50 -7.48 9.31
C HIS A 13 -1.40 -6.55 8.10
N ILE A 14 -2.08 -5.40 8.13
CA ILE A 14 -2.01 -4.40 7.05
C ILE A 14 -0.57 -3.91 6.87
N ALA A 15 0.14 -3.65 7.98
CA ALA A 15 1.52 -3.20 7.93
C ALA A 15 2.46 -4.23 7.31
N GLY A 16 2.25 -5.53 7.57
CA GLY A 16 3.03 -6.61 6.93
C GLY A 16 2.90 -6.56 5.42
N ILE A 17 1.67 -6.61 4.91
CA ILE A 17 1.40 -6.60 3.46
C ILE A 17 1.84 -5.29 2.82
N PHE A 18 1.68 -4.15 3.51
CA PHE A 18 2.17 -2.86 3.02
C PHE A 18 3.68 -2.89 2.75
N HIS A 19 4.48 -3.40 3.69
CA HIS A 19 5.93 -3.45 3.50
C HIS A 19 6.37 -4.49 2.46
N GLU A 20 5.65 -5.61 2.34
CA GLU A 20 5.99 -6.68 1.40
C GLU A 20 5.59 -6.34 -0.04
N GLU A 21 4.39 -5.79 -0.26
CA GLU A 21 3.82 -5.64 -1.61
C GLU A 21 3.74 -4.20 -2.11
N VAL A 22 3.49 -3.24 -1.22
CA VAL A 22 3.21 -1.84 -1.60
C VAL A 22 4.51 -1.03 -1.65
N VAL A 23 5.35 -1.15 -0.62
CA VAL A 23 6.63 -0.41 -0.51
C VAL A 23 7.54 -0.58 -1.73
N PRO A 24 7.75 -1.79 -2.30
CA PRO A 24 8.56 -1.95 -3.50
C PRO A 24 8.04 -1.13 -4.70
N LYS A 25 6.72 -1.01 -4.84
CA LYS A 25 6.08 -0.25 -5.92
C LYS A 25 6.21 1.25 -5.68
N LEU A 26 6.02 1.70 -4.43
CA LEU A 26 6.22 3.09 -4.03
C LEU A 26 7.68 3.56 -4.23
N MET A 27 8.65 2.68 -3.99
CA MET A 27 10.08 2.96 -4.26
C MET A 27 10.34 3.20 -5.76
N VAL A 28 9.71 2.42 -6.65
CA VAL A 28 9.83 2.62 -8.11
C VAL A 28 9.25 3.97 -8.55
N MET A 29 8.24 4.46 -7.84
CA MET A 29 7.58 5.75 -8.12
C MET A 29 8.27 6.97 -7.48
N ASP A 30 9.39 6.79 -6.75
CA ASP A 30 10.02 7.82 -5.91
C ASP A 30 9.01 8.50 -4.95
N ALA A 31 8.06 7.73 -4.43
CA ALA A 31 7.03 8.26 -3.53
C ALA A 31 7.66 8.73 -2.21
N ARG A 32 7.20 9.89 -1.70
CA ARG A 32 7.72 10.50 -0.48
C ARG A 32 6.73 10.55 0.67
N ILE A 33 5.47 10.82 0.38
CA ILE A 33 4.38 10.86 1.33
C ILE A 33 3.09 10.61 0.55
N GLY A 34 2.10 9.98 1.16
CA GLY A 34 0.82 9.77 0.52
C GLY A 34 -0.13 8.94 1.36
N ASN A 35 -1.32 8.76 0.81
CA ASN A 35 -2.41 8.00 1.38
C ASN A 35 -2.65 6.81 0.45
N ILE A 36 -2.88 5.62 0.99
CA ILE A 36 -3.23 4.45 0.18
C ILE A 36 -4.33 3.65 0.85
N ASN A 37 -5.31 3.26 0.04
CA ASN A 37 -6.41 2.41 0.46
C ASN A 37 -5.89 1.01 0.86
N CYS A 38 -6.40 0.46 1.95
CA CYS A 38 -5.95 -0.79 2.57
C CYS A 38 -6.57 -2.05 1.95
N GLU A 39 -7.35 -1.95 0.86
CA GLU A 39 -7.93 -3.12 0.16
C GLU A 39 -6.88 -4.15 -0.25
N PHE A 40 -5.62 -3.74 -0.47
CA PHE A 40 -4.50 -4.67 -0.73
C PHE A 40 -4.30 -5.71 0.39
N ALA A 41 -4.74 -5.42 1.62
CA ALA A 41 -4.65 -6.33 2.76
C ALA A 41 -5.91 -7.19 2.95
N GLY A 42 -6.93 -6.98 2.10
CA GLY A 42 -8.21 -7.69 2.07
C GLY A 42 -9.43 -6.77 2.03
N GLU A 43 -10.54 -7.29 1.49
CA GLU A 43 -11.83 -6.58 1.32
C GLU A 43 -12.35 -5.93 2.62
N LYS A 44 -12.07 -6.55 3.79
CA LYS A 44 -12.50 -6.00 5.09
C LYS A 44 -11.88 -4.63 5.42
N TYR A 45 -10.78 -4.27 4.74
CA TYR A 45 -10.07 -3.02 4.96
C TYR A 45 -10.28 -2.00 3.83
N LYS A 46 -11.19 -2.25 2.90
CA LYS A 46 -11.40 -1.38 1.71
C LYS A 46 -11.87 0.04 2.01
N HIS A 47 -12.34 0.31 3.22
CA HIS A 47 -12.72 1.66 3.67
C HIS A 47 -11.69 2.27 4.61
N TRP A 48 -10.53 1.62 4.75
CA TRP A 48 -9.41 2.14 5.52
C TRP A 48 -8.36 2.67 4.57
N VAL A 49 -7.82 3.82 4.91
CA VAL A 49 -6.73 4.48 4.21
C VAL A 49 -5.59 4.63 5.19
N LEU A 50 -4.39 4.21 4.82
CA LEU A 50 -3.19 4.48 5.62
C LEU A 50 -2.45 5.69 5.04
N GLU A 51 -1.94 6.54 5.94
CA GLU A 51 -0.97 7.57 5.59
C GLU A 51 0.43 6.98 5.76
N PHE A 52 1.30 7.23 4.78
CA PHE A 52 2.70 6.83 4.84
C PHE A 52 3.62 7.99 4.49
N ARG A 53 4.86 7.92 4.99
CA ARG A 53 5.96 8.79 4.55
C ARG A 53 7.25 8.00 4.37
N SER A 54 8.11 8.47 3.47
CA SER A 54 9.45 7.94 3.31
C SER A 54 10.30 8.27 4.54
N ALA A 55 11.21 7.36 4.86
CA ALA A 55 12.18 7.46 5.93
C ALA A 55 13.53 6.92 5.43
N ARG A 56 14.60 7.15 6.20
CA ARG A 56 15.96 6.68 5.84
C ARG A 56 16.05 5.19 5.49
N SER A 57 15.14 4.36 6.00
CA SER A 57 15.15 2.90 5.82
C SER A 57 13.95 2.37 5.03
N GLY A 58 13.26 3.22 4.24
CA GLY A 58 12.09 2.81 3.44
C GLY A 58 10.88 3.71 3.69
N PHE A 59 9.76 3.14 4.11
CA PHE A 59 8.54 3.87 4.45
C PHE A 59 8.13 3.63 5.90
N LYS A 60 7.36 4.56 6.44
CA LYS A 60 6.69 4.45 7.75
C LYS A 60 5.22 4.76 7.59
N ILE A 61 4.39 3.93 8.21
CA ILE A 61 2.96 4.20 8.38
C ILE A 61 2.82 5.25 9.49
N ILE A 62 2.04 6.29 9.22
CA ILE A 62 1.82 7.43 10.10
C ILE A 62 0.48 7.30 10.82
N ASP A 63 -0.58 7.01 10.06
CA ASP A 63 -1.92 6.88 10.62
C ASP A 63 -2.80 5.94 9.77
N PHE A 64 -3.94 5.56 10.33
CA PHE A 64 -5.03 4.87 9.65
C PHE A 64 -6.32 5.67 9.81
N GLU A 65 -6.93 6.04 8.69
CA GLU A 65 -8.18 6.78 8.63
C GLU A 65 -9.28 5.91 8.01
N TYR A 66 -10.49 5.99 8.56
CA TYR A 66 -11.66 5.39 7.94
C TYR A 66 -12.30 6.39 6.97
N ASP A 67 -12.39 6.01 5.71
CA ASP A 67 -13.02 6.77 4.64
C ASP A 67 -13.95 5.84 3.83
N GLU A 68 -15.26 6.04 3.98
CA GLU A 68 -16.29 5.24 3.31
C GLU A 68 -16.28 5.38 1.79
N ASP A 69 -15.83 6.54 1.29
CA ASP A 69 -15.75 6.86 -0.13
C ASP A 69 -14.39 6.53 -0.73
N SER A 70 -13.46 6.02 0.09
CA SER A 70 -12.12 5.67 -0.37
C SER A 70 -12.16 4.62 -1.48
N ARG A 71 -11.23 4.77 -2.42
CA ARG A 71 -11.11 3.89 -3.59
C ARG A 71 -9.69 3.36 -3.68
N SER A 72 -9.58 2.11 -4.06
CA SER A 72 -8.31 1.51 -4.41
C SER A 72 -7.88 1.92 -5.82
N PHE A 73 -6.59 1.80 -6.05
CA PHE A 73 -6.00 1.93 -7.36
C PHE A 73 -4.86 0.91 -7.47
N GLU A 74 -4.65 0.41 -8.69
CA GLU A 74 -3.53 -0.49 -8.94
C GLU A 74 -2.22 0.30 -9.00
N LEU A 75 -1.27 -0.07 -8.15
CA LEU A 75 0.09 0.41 -8.26
C LEU A 75 0.78 -0.26 -9.45
N PRO A 76 1.64 0.48 -10.18
CA PRO A 76 2.33 -0.06 -11.34
C PRO A 76 3.08 -1.34 -10.96
N GLN A 77 2.73 -2.43 -11.65
CA GLN A 77 3.51 -3.65 -11.56
C GLN A 77 4.86 -3.38 -12.19
N ARG A 78 5.94 -3.81 -11.54
CA ARG A 78 7.30 -3.76 -12.09
C ARG A 78 7.22 -4.39 -13.48
N GLN A 79 7.31 -3.57 -14.54
CA GLN A 79 7.40 -4.11 -15.89
C GLN A 79 8.68 -4.94 -15.89
N LEU A 80 8.52 -6.26 -15.88
CA LEU A 80 9.57 -7.14 -16.36
C LEU A 80 9.81 -6.66 -17.78
N ILE A 81 10.91 -5.92 -17.98
CA ILE A 81 11.44 -5.71 -19.31
C ILE A 81 11.68 -7.12 -19.82
N ARG A 82 10.74 -7.64 -20.63
CA ARG A 82 11.02 -8.78 -21.49
C ARG A 82 12.05 -8.22 -22.44
N ASP A 83 13.31 -8.56 -22.18
CA ASP A 83 14.38 -8.39 -23.15
C ASP A 83 13.91 -9.07 -24.44
N ASN A 84 13.43 -8.26 -25.38
CA ASN A 84 13.25 -8.67 -26.75
C ASN A 84 14.68 -8.81 -27.29
N ALA A 85 15.28 -9.98 -27.07
CA ALA A 85 16.37 -10.46 -27.89
C ALA A 85 15.80 -10.76 -29.28
N LYS A 86 15.50 -9.69 -30.03
CA LYS A 86 15.64 -9.71 -31.47
C LYS A 86 17.10 -9.38 -31.74
N ASP A 87 17.75 -10.26 -32.47
CA ASP A 87 18.96 -10.07 -33.31
C ASP A 87 20.00 -11.16 -33.07
N ALA A 88 19.90 -12.25 -33.85
CA ALA A 88 20.95 -12.78 -34.72
C ALA A 88 20.49 -14.12 -35.35
#